data_AF-A0A1Y2CN38-F1
#
_entry.id   AF-A0A1Y2CN38-F1
#
_cell.length_a   1.000
_cell.length_b   1.000
_cell.length_c   1.000
_cell.angle_alpha   90.00
_cell.angle_beta   90.00
_cell.angle_gamma   90.00
#
_symmetry.space_group_name_H-M   'P 1'
#
loop_
_entity.id
_entity.type
_entity.pdbx_description
1 polymer ?
#
loop_
_entity_poly.entity_id
_entity_poly.type
_entity_poly.pdbx_seq_one_letter_code
_entity_poly.pdbx_strand_id
1 'polypeptide(L)'
;MKYNGLLVSIEHRFYGAPYQGRSVPTADLSNNSLQLLTSEQAIEDLANFIRYFPSIQPAYKLSTSTTKWISFGGSYAGSLSAWLRAKHQDLVFAAYASSAPVLPEPNFWRYSYSVEAGMNFFSGSTKCMEGWTRAVKVLDQTLLKLQGNPTALKDFLQNFG
;
A
#
# COMPACT_ATOMS: atom_id res chain seq x y z
N MET A 1 -22.79 9.83 -14.77
CA MET A 1 -21.79 10.30 -13.78
C MET A 1 -22.47 11.25 -12.81
N LYS A 2 -22.59 10.90 -11.52
CA LYS A 2 -23.47 11.60 -10.54
C LYS A 2 -23.01 13.01 -10.15
N TYR A 3 -21.71 13.31 -10.25
CA TYR A 3 -21.13 14.54 -9.70
C TYR A 3 -20.41 15.43 -10.72
N ASN A 4 -20.47 15.08 -12.02
CA ASN A 4 -19.81 15.81 -13.12
C ASN A 4 -18.36 16.25 -12.81
N GLY A 5 -17.60 15.38 -12.13
CA GLY A 5 -16.22 15.64 -11.73
C GLY A 5 -15.22 15.08 -12.72
N LEU A 6 -14.04 15.66 -12.75
CA LEU A 6 -12.88 15.10 -13.44
C LEU A 6 -12.22 14.03 -12.56
N LEU A 7 -12.01 12.84 -13.10
CA LEU A 7 -11.24 11.79 -12.45
C LEU A 7 -9.82 11.80 -13.00
N VAL A 8 -8.84 11.85 -12.11
CA VAL A 8 -7.42 11.73 -12.44
C VAL A 8 -6.83 10.61 -11.60
N SER A 9 -6.16 9.66 -12.26
CA SER A 9 -5.33 8.66 -11.60
C SER A 9 -3.87 9.09 -11.71
N ILE A 10 -3.17 9.13 -10.59
CA ILE A 10 -1.77 9.57 -10.51
C ILE A 10 -0.94 8.37 -10.09
N GLU A 11 0.07 8.04 -10.89
CA GLU A 11 1.01 6.97 -10.58
C GLU A 11 2.02 7.44 -9.52
N HIS A 12 2.30 6.57 -8.56
CA HIS A 12 3.20 6.88 -7.45
C HIS A 12 4.67 6.90 -7.92
N ARG A 13 5.48 7.81 -7.36
CA ARG A 13 6.93 7.83 -7.65
C ARG A 13 7.57 6.46 -7.44
N PHE A 14 8.48 6.07 -8.34
CA PHE A 14 9.14 4.76 -8.40
C PHE A 14 8.24 3.56 -8.75
N TYR A 15 6.99 3.78 -9.15
CA TYR A 15 6.12 2.76 -9.71
C TYR A 15 5.95 2.96 -11.23
N GLY A 16 5.26 2.01 -11.87
CA GLY A 16 4.99 2.00 -13.31
C GLY A 16 5.79 0.95 -14.08
N ALA A 17 5.26 0.55 -15.23
CA ALA A 17 5.90 -0.47 -16.05
C ALA A 17 7.05 0.14 -16.88
N PRO A 18 8.18 -0.57 -17.08
CA PRO A 18 9.33 -0.06 -17.83
C PRO A 18 9.00 0.46 -19.23
N TYR A 19 7.94 -0.09 -19.84
CA TYR A 19 7.56 0.13 -21.23
C TYR A 19 6.36 1.07 -21.40
N GLN A 20 5.78 1.61 -20.32
CA GLN A 20 4.59 2.48 -20.38
C GLN A 20 4.82 3.88 -19.79
N GLY A 21 6.10 4.28 -19.66
CA GLY A 21 6.48 5.45 -18.88
C GLY A 21 6.50 5.08 -17.40
N ARG A 22 7.66 5.21 -16.76
CA ARG A 22 7.80 4.99 -15.31
C ARG A 22 7.72 6.34 -14.63
N SER A 23 7.00 6.41 -13.51
CA SER A 23 7.05 7.57 -12.61
C SER A 23 8.33 7.56 -11.77
N VAL A 24 9.50 7.34 -12.38
CA VAL A 24 10.80 7.28 -11.71
C VAL A 24 11.52 8.60 -11.93
N PRO A 25 11.75 9.42 -10.88
CA PRO A 25 12.38 10.75 -11.02
C PRO A 25 13.89 10.68 -11.26
N THR A 26 14.46 9.48 -11.31
CA THR A 26 15.89 9.18 -11.47
C THR A 26 16.14 8.32 -12.71
N ALA A 27 17.41 8.10 -13.05
CA ALA A 27 17.77 7.22 -14.18
C ALA A 27 17.53 5.73 -13.88
N ASP A 28 17.48 5.34 -12.61
CA ASP A 28 17.44 3.93 -12.18
C ASP A 28 16.71 3.70 -10.85
N LEU A 29 16.68 2.44 -10.42
CA LEU A 29 16.16 1.96 -9.13
C LEU A 29 17.30 1.54 -8.19
N SER A 30 18.47 2.20 -8.28
CA SER A 30 19.59 1.92 -7.36
C SER A 30 19.25 2.31 -5.93
N ASN A 31 19.97 1.76 -4.94
CA ASN A 31 19.80 2.13 -3.53
C ASN A 31 19.96 3.64 -3.29
N ASN A 32 20.82 4.31 -4.05
CA ASN A 32 20.99 5.77 -3.97
C ASN A 32 19.74 6.50 -4.48
N SER A 33 19.18 6.08 -5.62
CA SER A 33 17.94 6.64 -6.17
C SER A 33 16.74 6.41 -5.24
N LEU A 34 16.65 5.22 -4.63
CA LEU A 34 15.54 4.83 -3.75
C LEU A 34 15.50 5.61 -2.43
N GLN A 35 16.53 6.40 -2.09
CA GLN A 35 16.44 7.36 -0.97
C GLN A 35 15.33 8.41 -1.19
N LEU A 36 14.92 8.66 -2.44
CA LEU A 36 13.82 9.56 -2.78
C LEU A 36 12.44 8.89 -2.74
N LEU A 37 12.37 7.57 -2.50
CA LEU A 37 11.12 6.81 -2.36
C LEU A 37 10.62 6.90 -0.92
N THR A 38 9.99 8.04 -0.58
CA THR A 38 9.36 8.23 0.73
C THR A 38 7.91 8.70 0.59
N SER A 39 7.09 8.44 1.61
CA SER A 39 5.69 8.87 1.61
C SER A 39 5.56 10.40 1.68
N GLU A 40 6.46 11.09 2.39
CA GLU A 40 6.49 12.56 2.45
C GLU A 40 6.67 13.16 1.07
N GLN A 41 7.59 12.59 0.30
CA GLN A 41 7.90 12.99 -1.04
C GLN A 41 6.75 12.68 -2.01
N ALA A 42 6.11 11.52 -1.90
CA ALA A 42 4.90 11.20 -2.67
C ALA A 42 3.72 12.14 -2.36
N ILE A 43 3.57 12.57 -1.11
CA ILE A 43 2.57 13.57 -0.72
C ILE A 43 2.86 14.91 -1.41
N GLU A 44 4.12 15.33 -1.49
CA GLU A 44 4.47 16.56 -2.22
C GLU A 44 4.28 16.44 -3.73
N ASP A 45 4.47 15.27 -4.34
CA ASP A 45 4.12 15.06 -5.75
C ASP A 45 2.64 15.30 -6.00
N LEU A 46 1.77 14.76 -5.14
CA LEU A 46 0.33 14.95 -5.22
C LEU A 46 -0.06 16.42 -5.00
N ALA A 47 0.56 17.10 -4.03
CA ALA A 47 0.32 18.52 -3.78
C ALA A 47 0.75 19.39 -4.98
N ASN A 48 1.92 19.11 -5.55
CA ASN A 48 2.41 19.79 -6.75
C ASN A 48 1.51 19.50 -7.95
N PHE A 49 1.07 18.26 -8.14
CA PHE A 49 0.09 17.94 -9.17
C PHE A 49 -1.16 18.81 -9.03
N ILE A 50 -1.75 18.93 -7.85
CA ILE A 50 -2.95 19.76 -7.61
C ILE A 50 -2.71 21.24 -7.98
N ARG A 51 -1.54 21.77 -7.63
CA ARG A 51 -1.17 23.17 -7.92
C ARG A 51 -1.00 23.44 -9.41
N TYR A 52 -0.34 22.53 -10.14
CA TYR A 52 0.06 22.75 -11.53
C TYR A 52 -0.90 22.16 -12.57
N PHE A 53 -1.71 21.16 -12.20
CA PHE A 53 -2.61 20.49 -13.14
C PHE A 53 -3.55 21.47 -13.88
N PRO A 54 -4.16 22.47 -13.22
CA PRO A 54 -4.98 23.47 -13.92
C PRO A 54 -4.23 24.24 -15.02
N SER A 55 -2.94 24.57 -14.81
CA SER A 55 -2.17 25.33 -15.80
C SER A 55 -1.68 24.47 -16.97
N ILE A 56 -1.41 23.19 -16.73
CA ILE A 56 -0.96 22.25 -17.78
C ILE A 56 -2.12 21.63 -18.56
N GLN A 57 -3.33 21.65 -18.00
CA GLN A 57 -4.55 21.19 -18.68
C GLN A 57 -5.66 22.27 -18.67
N PRO A 58 -5.43 23.42 -19.34
CA PRO A 58 -6.38 24.54 -19.33
C PRO A 58 -7.73 24.19 -19.98
N ALA A 59 -7.77 23.15 -20.82
CA ALA A 59 -8.99 22.66 -21.45
C ALA A 59 -10.08 22.25 -20.46
N TYR A 60 -9.70 21.80 -19.24
CA TYR A 60 -10.66 21.42 -18.20
C TYR A 60 -11.20 22.61 -17.40
N LYS A 61 -10.70 23.84 -17.65
CA LYS A 61 -11.17 25.08 -17.00
C LYS A 61 -11.21 25.00 -15.48
N LEU A 62 -10.25 24.29 -14.88
CA LEU A 62 -10.10 24.19 -13.44
C LEU A 62 -9.55 25.50 -12.89
N SER A 63 -10.13 25.99 -11.81
CA SER A 63 -9.64 27.15 -11.06
C SER A 63 -8.99 26.70 -9.75
N THR A 64 -7.87 27.31 -9.38
CA THR A 64 -7.19 27.07 -8.09
C THR A 64 -7.99 27.57 -6.90
N SER A 65 -8.91 28.52 -7.08
CA SER A 65 -9.72 29.11 -6.00
C SER A 65 -11.09 28.47 -5.82
N THR A 66 -11.65 27.81 -6.85
CA THR A 66 -13.02 27.26 -6.81
C THR A 66 -13.10 25.76 -7.05
N THR A 67 -12.08 25.13 -7.63
CA THR A 67 -12.07 23.68 -7.84
C THR A 67 -11.85 22.96 -6.52
N LYS A 68 -12.78 22.09 -6.15
CA LYS A 68 -12.63 21.22 -4.98
C LYS A 68 -11.94 19.92 -5.37
N TRP A 69 -10.74 19.70 -4.85
CA TRP A 69 -10.02 18.44 -5.02
C TRP A 69 -10.44 17.45 -3.94
N ILE A 70 -10.81 16.24 -4.34
CA ILE A 70 -11.11 15.13 -3.43
C ILE A 70 -10.09 14.03 -3.71
N SER A 71 -9.28 13.68 -2.71
CA SER A 71 -8.33 12.58 -2.84
C SER A 71 -9.03 11.25 -2.49
N PHE A 72 -8.70 10.20 -3.24
CA PHE A 72 -9.21 8.86 -3.02
C PHE A 72 -8.06 7.87 -2.97
N GLY A 73 -8.14 6.89 -2.07
CA GLY A 73 -7.19 5.79 -2.05
C GLY A 73 -7.64 4.62 -1.20
N GLY A 74 -7.11 3.44 -1.52
CA GLY A 74 -7.27 2.22 -0.75
C GLY A 74 -5.92 1.75 -0.19
N SER A 75 -5.91 1.12 0.98
CA SER A 75 -4.69 0.62 1.61
C SER A 75 -3.65 1.75 1.76
N TYR A 76 -2.40 1.55 1.34
CA TYR A 76 -1.36 2.58 1.35
C TYR A 76 -1.77 3.87 0.61
N ALA A 77 -2.44 3.78 -0.54
CA ALA A 77 -2.94 4.96 -1.24
C ALA A 77 -4.02 5.70 -0.41
N GLY A 78 -4.77 4.95 0.42
CA GLY A 78 -5.69 5.54 1.39
C GLY A 78 -4.94 6.30 2.48
N SER A 79 -3.83 5.75 2.98
CA SER A 79 -2.95 6.48 3.92
C SER A 79 -2.40 7.75 3.29
N LEU A 80 -1.93 7.70 2.04
CA LEU A 80 -1.51 8.89 1.29
C LEU A 80 -2.63 9.91 1.12
N SER A 81 -3.87 9.48 0.81
CA SER A 81 -5.03 10.37 0.70
C SER A 81 -5.33 11.09 2.01
N ALA A 82 -5.29 10.38 3.14
CA ALA A 82 -5.46 10.95 4.48
C ALA A 82 -4.32 11.93 4.84
N TRP A 83 -3.06 11.51 4.66
CA TRP A 83 -1.89 12.32 4.99
C TRP A 83 -1.74 13.55 4.10
N LEU A 84 -2.06 13.44 2.81
CA LEU A 84 -2.11 14.58 1.90
C LEU A 84 -3.10 15.63 2.40
N ARG A 85 -4.31 15.21 2.77
CA ARG A 85 -5.30 16.14 3.33
C ARG A 85 -4.82 16.73 4.66
N ALA A 86 -4.25 15.92 5.53
CA ALA A 86 -3.78 16.38 6.83
C ALA A 86 -2.69 17.46 6.68
N LYS A 87 -1.76 17.29 5.73
CA LYS A 87 -0.63 18.19 5.47
C LYS A 87 -0.99 19.42 4.63
N HIS A 88 -1.83 19.25 3.61
CA HIS A 88 -2.22 20.29 2.64
C HIS A 88 -3.74 20.52 2.68
N GLN A 89 -4.23 20.97 3.83
CA GLN A 89 -5.67 21.20 4.07
C GLN A 89 -6.26 22.31 3.18
N ASP A 90 -5.41 23.22 2.71
CA ASP A 90 -5.70 24.30 1.77
C ASP A 90 -5.93 23.79 0.34
N LEU A 91 -5.28 22.68 -0.04
CA LEU A 91 -5.37 22.12 -1.39
C LEU A 91 -6.48 21.07 -1.54
N VAL A 92 -6.69 20.22 -0.52
CA VAL A 92 -7.60 19.08 -0.61
C VAL A 92 -8.87 19.36 0.18
N PHE A 93 -10.03 19.33 -0.50
CA PHE A 93 -11.33 19.56 0.12
C PHE A 93 -11.84 18.37 0.94
N ALA A 94 -11.57 17.14 0.50
CA ALA A 94 -11.96 15.90 1.18
C ALA A 94 -11.01 14.74 0.82
N ALA A 95 -10.87 13.76 1.71
CA ALA A 95 -10.08 12.55 1.49
C ALA A 95 -10.94 11.32 1.79
N TYR A 96 -10.89 10.34 0.89
CA TYR A 96 -11.48 9.02 1.09
C TYR A 96 -10.36 7.99 1.26
N ALA A 97 -10.11 7.63 2.51
CA ALA A 97 -9.01 6.75 2.92
C ALA A 97 -9.53 5.35 3.28
N SER A 98 -9.79 4.53 2.26
CA SER A 98 -10.38 3.20 2.43
C SER A 98 -9.36 2.19 2.93
N SER A 99 -9.67 1.47 4.01
CA SER A 99 -8.80 0.44 4.60
C SER A 99 -7.35 0.92 4.82
N ALA A 100 -7.19 2.19 5.18
CA ALA A 100 -5.91 2.86 5.27
C ALA A 100 -5.24 2.61 6.63
N PRO A 101 -4.05 1.99 6.70
CA PRO A 101 -3.24 1.98 7.91
C PRO A 101 -2.58 3.35 8.09
N VAL A 102 -3.35 4.34 8.56
CA VAL A 102 -2.88 5.73 8.74
C VAL A 102 -1.89 5.88 9.88
N LEU A 103 -1.87 4.92 10.81
CA LEU A 103 -0.90 4.80 11.88
C LEU A 103 0.11 3.72 11.49
N PRO A 104 1.35 4.08 11.12
CA PRO A 104 2.38 3.10 10.81
C PRO A 104 2.83 2.41 12.10
N GLU A 105 2.66 1.09 12.16
CA GLU A 105 3.08 0.25 13.27
C GLU A 105 4.17 -0.73 12.78
N PRO A 106 5.44 -0.56 13.19
CA PRO A 106 6.53 -1.44 12.73
C PRO A 106 6.30 -2.91 13.09
N ASN A 107 5.65 -3.16 14.22
CA ASN A 107 5.26 -4.49 14.68
C ASN A 107 3.74 -4.60 14.73
N PHE A 108 3.11 -4.76 13.56
CA PHE A 108 1.66 -4.81 13.45
C PHE A 108 1.07 -6.21 13.75
N TRP A 109 1.50 -6.82 14.86
CA TRP A 109 1.14 -8.20 15.22
C TRP A 109 -0.37 -8.41 15.35
N ARG A 110 -1.12 -7.36 15.76
CA ARG A 110 -2.59 -7.40 15.90
C ARG A 110 -3.32 -7.67 14.59
N TYR A 111 -2.68 -7.44 13.44
CA TYR A 111 -3.25 -7.79 12.14
C TYR A 111 -3.59 -9.29 12.04
N SER A 112 -2.86 -10.14 12.75
CA SER A 112 -3.15 -11.58 12.83
C SER A 112 -4.56 -11.88 13.34
N TYR A 113 -5.12 -11.07 14.23
CA TYR A 113 -6.50 -11.23 14.70
C TYR A 113 -7.53 -10.99 13.60
N SER A 114 -7.28 -10.02 12.72
CA SER A 114 -8.14 -9.77 11.55
C SER A 114 -8.09 -10.94 10.57
N VAL A 115 -6.92 -11.55 10.39
CA VAL A 115 -6.76 -12.75 9.55
C VAL A 115 -7.52 -13.93 10.16
N GLU A 116 -7.37 -14.16 11.47
CA GLU A 116 -8.11 -15.20 12.20
C GLU A 116 -9.62 -15.00 12.07
N ALA A 117 -10.11 -13.79 12.32
CA ALA A 117 -11.53 -13.45 12.20
C ALA A 117 -12.04 -13.70 10.77
N GLY A 118 -11.28 -13.31 9.75
CA GLY A 118 -11.61 -13.57 8.35
C GLY A 118 -11.68 -15.07 8.04
N MET A 119 -10.68 -15.84 8.46
CA MET A 119 -10.66 -17.29 8.25
C MET A 119 -11.80 -17.99 8.96
N ASN A 120 -12.12 -17.61 10.19
CA ASN A 120 -13.26 -18.14 10.94
C ASN A 120 -14.59 -17.78 10.26
N PHE A 121 -14.73 -16.54 9.77
CA PHE A 121 -15.92 -16.08 9.06
C PHE A 121 -16.14 -16.85 7.75
N PHE A 122 -15.15 -16.94 6.88
CA PHE A 122 -15.28 -17.58 5.57
C PHE A 122 -15.37 -19.11 5.66
N SER A 123 -14.72 -19.74 6.64
CA SER A 123 -14.82 -21.19 6.85
C SER A 123 -16.03 -21.62 7.68
N GLY A 124 -16.74 -20.67 8.31
CA GLY A 124 -17.87 -20.94 9.18
C GLY A 124 -17.52 -21.66 10.49
N SER A 125 -16.24 -21.79 10.85
CA SER A 125 -15.78 -22.44 12.09
C SER A 125 -14.35 -22.05 12.46
N THR A 126 -13.92 -22.38 13.68
CA THR A 126 -12.53 -22.19 14.13
C THR A 126 -11.57 -23.27 13.62
N LYS A 127 -12.09 -24.38 13.06
CA LYS A 127 -11.30 -25.56 12.70
C LYS A 127 -10.20 -25.26 11.68
N CYS A 128 -10.43 -24.32 10.77
CA CYS A 128 -9.44 -23.88 9.79
C CYS A 128 -8.23 -23.24 10.49
N MET A 129 -8.47 -22.29 11.39
CA MET A 129 -7.43 -21.62 12.17
C MET A 129 -6.73 -22.55 13.17
N GLU A 130 -7.46 -23.49 13.77
CA GLU A 130 -6.86 -24.52 14.62
C GLU A 130 -5.95 -25.46 13.83
N GLY A 131 -6.36 -25.85 12.61
CA GLY A 131 -5.57 -26.65 11.69
C GLY A 131 -4.28 -25.94 11.29
N TRP A 132 -4.39 -24.66 10.91
CA TRP A 132 -3.25 -23.79 10.63
C TRP A 132 -2.28 -23.72 11.81
N THR A 133 -2.80 -23.47 13.02
CA THR A 133 -2.00 -23.41 14.24
C THR A 133 -1.25 -24.72 14.52
N ARG A 134 -1.89 -25.87 14.32
CA ARG A 134 -1.22 -27.17 14.46
C ARG A 134 -0.12 -27.38 13.42
N ALA A 135 -0.38 -27.02 12.17
CA ALA A 135 0.59 -27.16 11.09
C ALA A 135 1.85 -26.33 11.36
N VAL A 136 1.70 -25.06 11.74
CA VAL A 136 2.82 -24.17 12.09
C VAL A 136 3.62 -24.72 13.27
N LYS A 137 2.95 -25.22 14.33
CA LYS A 137 3.65 -25.83 15.47
C LYS A 137 4.48 -27.06 15.09
N VAL A 138 3.96 -27.93 14.23
CA VAL A 138 4.71 -29.11 13.75
C VAL A 138 5.90 -28.67 12.90
N LEU A 139 5.71 -27.68 12.03
CA LEU A 139 6.79 -27.10 11.23
C LEU A 139 7.91 -26.57 12.13
N ASP A 140 7.61 -25.68 13.08
CA ASP A 140 8.59 -25.07 13.97
C ASP A 140 9.37 -26.11 14.78
N GLN A 141 8.65 -27.07 15.38
CA GLN A 141 9.26 -28.15 16.16
C GLN A 141 10.16 -29.04 15.30
N THR A 142 9.80 -29.26 14.04
CA THR A 142 10.59 -30.07 13.12
C THR A 142 11.85 -29.32 12.69
N LEU A 143 11.74 -28.04 12.34
CA LEU A 143 12.88 -27.20 11.98
C LEU A 143 13.91 -27.10 13.12
N LEU A 144 13.45 -26.95 14.37
CA LEU A 144 14.33 -26.94 15.54
C LEU A 144 15.08 -28.27 15.73
N LYS A 145 14.43 -29.41 15.47
CA LYS A 145 15.08 -30.73 15.56
C LYS A 145 16.09 -30.97 14.44
N LEU A 146 15.85 -30.41 13.27
CA LEU A 146 16.70 -30.56 12.09
C LEU A 146 17.85 -29.53 12.05
N GLN A 147 17.89 -28.61 13.02
CA GLN A 147 18.95 -27.62 13.12
C GLN A 147 20.32 -28.30 13.22
N GLY A 148 21.23 -27.94 12.30
CA GLY A 148 22.56 -28.56 12.19
C GLY A 148 22.63 -29.85 11.37
N ASN A 149 21.50 -30.34 10.81
CA ASN A 149 21.47 -31.49 9.89
C ASN A 149 20.96 -31.05 8.50
N PRO A 150 21.85 -30.56 7.61
CA PRO A 150 21.46 -29.98 6.33
C PRO A 150 20.82 -30.98 5.37
N THR A 151 21.21 -32.26 5.42
CA THR A 151 20.62 -33.32 4.58
C THR A 151 19.17 -33.57 4.98
N ALA A 152 18.91 -33.81 6.28
CA ALA A 152 17.56 -34.06 6.76
C ALA A 152 16.65 -32.83 6.64
N LEU A 153 17.20 -31.62 6.77
CA LEU A 153 16.47 -30.38 6.48
C LEU A 153 16.06 -30.31 5.00
N LYS A 154 16.98 -30.63 4.08
CA LYS A 154 16.68 -30.65 2.64
C LYS A 154 15.58 -31.65 2.31
N ASP A 155 15.62 -32.85 2.89
CA ASP A 155 14.61 -33.89 2.67
C ASP A 155 13.24 -33.47 3.23
N PHE A 156 13.21 -32.86 4.42
CA PHE A 156 11.98 -32.34 5.01
C PHE A 156 11.33 -31.24 4.16
N LEU A 157 12.13 -30.34 3.59
CA LEU A 157 11.65 -29.23 2.75
C LEU A 157 10.98 -29.73 1.45
N GLN A 158 11.33 -30.91 0.93
CA GLN A 158 10.68 -31.49 -0.26
C GLN A 158 9.17 -31.75 -0.07
N ASN A 159 8.69 -31.80 1.18
CA ASN A 159 7.26 -31.99 1.45
C ASN A 159 6.40 -30.74 1.14
N PHE A 160 7.01 -29.58 0.91
CA PHE A 160 6.31 -28.29 0.77
C PHE A 160 6.30 -27.72 -0.66
N GLY A 161 6.85 -28.47 -1.64
CA GLY A 161 7.03 -28.01 -3.02
C GLY A 161 8.23 -27.08 -3.15
#